data_AF-A0A1W9N7F9-F1
#
_entry.id   AF-A0A1W9N7F9-F1
#
_cell.length_a   1.000
_cell.length_b   1.000
_cell.length_c   1.000
_cell.angle_alpha   90.00
_cell.angle_beta   90.00
_cell.angle_gamma   90.00
#
_symmetry.space_group_name_H-M   'P 1'
#
loop_
_entity.id
_entity.type
_entity.pdbx_description
1 polymer ?
#
loop_
_entity_poly.entity_id
_entity_poly.type
_entity_poly.pdbx_seq_one_letter_code
_entity_poly.pdbx_strand_id
1 'polypeptide(L)'
;MSTAHILAVASGKGGVGKTLTAVNLGLCAARAGIRTAIIDADPLSDIMAMLDMPYPSRELPAQLSDPEEQTLIAAPQFEIIFPQPKHNAGQVTRLIQSLLKEHRQWLDRRYGMVIIDMPAGTGFEEPFTYLTAVEALVLVTNPEPTSHTAAGAFLRQVGNLYKNKPVFLWHNKYLSQPIGRFSPDDVIGNYNNNVPESERLEQMDLLPIAYIPPDPTLDLSKADPPVLVNIHRAINDILDGLAEAALPMQSVPANSPAAALISGFLRNAPSGQKSEEAMVELEEYIVSTGSAPIPAEVKDILLGWFRQAEYSPLRQKIIAVQKLVQNRIVELESAVNPFVVPATAGRQKTLEREMAKLLSYLKAAQPQSGLKKLGGLLLFRYALLKLFTYPAALQLIAEIIPRRKEQGRLLRDRRTQILHLIVKNDEYRQRYLDVIKKLFPMLYVQLEHIAASFQLRPLLYGGKNGNPDQTLYLKLFNEAMYEMVNSGLGIITGFRLRPASRAFGEGYEKLVKLLEKNA
;
A
#
# COMPACT_ATOMS: atom_id res chain seq x y z
N MET A 1 -14.40 -26.97 -21.00
CA MET A 1 -13.07 -26.52 -20.52
C MET A 1 -13.20 -25.03 -20.23
N SER A 2 -12.79 -24.56 -19.05
CA SER A 2 -12.89 -23.14 -18.69
C SER A 2 -11.91 -22.33 -19.56
N THR A 3 -12.40 -21.28 -20.21
CA THR A 3 -11.59 -20.31 -20.95
C THR A 3 -10.72 -19.49 -20.01
N ALA A 4 -9.48 -19.19 -20.39
CA ALA A 4 -8.61 -18.33 -19.58
C ALA A 4 -9.14 -16.89 -19.59
N HIS A 5 -9.17 -16.23 -18.44
CA HIS A 5 -9.42 -14.78 -18.37
C HIS A 5 -8.13 -14.02 -18.66
N ILE A 6 -8.08 -13.30 -19.78
CA ILE A 6 -6.96 -12.45 -20.17
C ILE A 6 -7.26 -11.01 -19.74
N LEU A 7 -6.39 -10.51 -18.87
CA LEU A 7 -6.49 -9.21 -18.22
C LEU A 7 -5.34 -8.33 -18.70
N ALA A 8 -5.65 -7.16 -19.24
CA ALA A 8 -4.64 -6.13 -19.46
C ALA A 8 -4.60 -5.20 -18.23
N VAL A 9 -3.39 -4.95 -17.71
CA VAL A 9 -3.16 -3.96 -16.65
C VAL A 9 -2.43 -2.79 -17.29
N ALA A 10 -3.08 -1.64 -17.35
CA ALA A 10 -2.60 -0.46 -18.06
C ALA A 10 -2.53 0.76 -17.14
N SER A 11 -1.81 1.79 -17.60
CA SER A 11 -1.74 3.08 -16.93
C SER A 11 -1.46 4.18 -17.94
N GLY A 12 -2.07 5.34 -17.74
CA GLY A 12 -1.75 6.52 -18.55
C GLY A 12 -0.35 7.08 -18.33
N LYS A 13 0.28 6.81 -17.17
CA LYS A 13 1.57 7.37 -16.76
C LYS A 13 2.43 6.31 -16.09
N GLY A 14 3.75 6.40 -16.28
CA GLY A 14 4.71 5.60 -15.51
C GLY A 14 4.71 5.96 -14.02
N GLY A 15 5.14 5.03 -13.16
CA GLY A 15 5.29 5.29 -11.72
C GLY A 15 4.01 5.23 -10.86
N VAL A 16 2.85 4.94 -11.46
CA VAL A 16 1.58 4.75 -10.72
C VAL A 16 1.48 3.39 -10.00
N GLY A 17 2.46 2.50 -10.19
CA GLY A 17 2.47 1.15 -9.60
C GLY A 17 1.78 0.07 -10.45
N LYS A 18 1.72 0.24 -11.78
CA LYS A 18 1.12 -0.70 -12.73
C LYS A 18 1.70 -2.13 -12.62
N THR A 19 3.01 -2.30 -12.79
CA THR A 19 3.70 -3.60 -12.69
C THR A 19 3.54 -4.23 -11.30
N LEU A 20 3.63 -3.40 -10.25
CA LEU A 20 3.39 -3.83 -8.87
C LEU A 20 1.97 -4.42 -8.72
N THR A 21 0.96 -3.74 -9.26
CA THR A 21 -0.43 -4.22 -9.26
C THR A 21 -0.56 -5.51 -10.09
N ALA A 22 -0.01 -5.56 -11.30
CA ALA A 22 -0.09 -6.74 -12.18
C ALA A 22 0.49 -7.99 -11.53
N VAL A 23 1.72 -7.91 -10.99
CA VAL A 23 2.37 -9.02 -10.30
C VAL A 23 1.56 -9.46 -9.07
N ASN A 24 1.08 -8.52 -8.26
CA ASN A 24 0.34 -8.86 -7.04
C ASN A 24 -1.06 -9.42 -7.31
N LEU A 25 -1.75 -8.99 -8.37
CA LEU A 25 -2.99 -9.62 -8.82
C LEU A 25 -2.74 -11.08 -9.20
N GLY A 26 -1.66 -11.35 -9.94
CA GLY A 26 -1.30 -12.70 -10.34
C GLY A 26 -0.91 -13.59 -9.17
N LEU A 27 -0.18 -13.04 -8.18
CA LEU A 27 0.13 -13.74 -6.94
C LEU A 27 -1.11 -14.02 -6.08
N CYS A 28 -2.09 -13.10 -6.02
CA CYS A 28 -3.38 -13.36 -5.38
C CYS A 28 -4.11 -14.53 -6.04
N ALA A 29 -4.17 -14.55 -7.38
CA ALA A 29 -4.79 -15.62 -8.14
C ALA A 29 -4.09 -16.98 -7.93
N ALA A 30 -2.76 -17.01 -7.99
CA ALA A 30 -1.97 -18.21 -7.72
C ALA A 30 -2.22 -18.76 -6.30
N ARG A 31 -2.29 -17.87 -5.29
CA ARG A 31 -2.60 -18.24 -3.89
C ARG A 31 -4.04 -18.75 -3.72
N ALA A 32 -4.97 -18.30 -4.55
CA ALA A 32 -6.34 -18.81 -4.61
C ALA A 32 -6.44 -20.15 -5.38
N GLY A 33 -5.33 -20.68 -5.90
CA GLY A 33 -5.28 -21.93 -6.66
C GLY A 33 -5.56 -21.77 -8.15
N ILE A 34 -5.70 -20.53 -8.65
CA ILE A 34 -5.89 -20.25 -10.08
C ILE A 34 -4.52 -20.26 -10.75
N ARG A 35 -4.32 -21.19 -11.70
CA ARG A 35 -3.10 -21.22 -12.50
C ARG A 35 -3.02 -19.95 -13.33
N THR A 36 -1.98 -19.16 -13.08
CA THR A 36 -1.88 -17.79 -13.58
C THR A 36 -0.56 -17.58 -14.34
N ALA A 37 -0.65 -16.93 -15.49
CA ALA A 37 0.51 -16.41 -16.22
C ALA A 37 0.58 -14.90 -16.13
N ILE A 38 1.79 -14.34 -16.11
CA ILE A 38 2.02 -12.91 -16.34
C ILE A 38 2.94 -12.70 -17.54
N ILE A 39 2.66 -11.67 -18.32
CA ILE A 39 3.44 -11.23 -19.46
C ILE A 39 3.85 -9.78 -19.21
N ASP A 40 5.15 -9.51 -19.26
CA ASP A 40 5.67 -8.16 -19.14
C ASP A 40 5.80 -7.52 -20.53
N ALA A 41 4.86 -6.65 -20.89
CA ALA A 41 4.88 -5.96 -22.18
C ALA A 41 5.53 -4.56 -22.09
N ASP A 42 5.78 -4.05 -20.89
CA ASP A 42 6.28 -2.69 -20.67
C ASP A 42 7.80 -2.62 -20.80
N PRO A 43 8.38 -1.94 -21.81
CA PRO A 43 9.84 -1.89 -21.99
C PRO A 43 10.58 -1.24 -20.82
N LEU A 44 9.91 -0.45 -19.98
CA LEU A 44 10.51 0.23 -18.82
C LEU A 44 10.32 -0.53 -17.50
N SER A 45 9.58 -1.65 -17.53
CA SER A 45 9.35 -2.50 -16.37
C SER A 45 10.19 -3.78 -16.43
N ASP A 46 10.38 -4.43 -15.30
CA ASP A 46 11.05 -5.73 -15.25
C ASP A 46 10.52 -6.59 -14.11
N ILE A 47 9.63 -7.52 -14.45
CA ILE A 47 9.05 -8.48 -13.50
C ILE A 47 10.12 -9.42 -12.91
N MET A 48 11.14 -9.80 -13.69
CA MET A 48 12.21 -10.68 -13.21
C MET A 48 13.02 -10.00 -12.12
N ALA A 49 13.39 -8.72 -12.33
CA ALA A 49 14.08 -7.92 -11.33
C ALA A 49 13.22 -7.65 -10.08
N MET A 50 11.91 -7.43 -10.27
CA MET A 50 10.96 -7.25 -9.17
C MET A 50 10.86 -8.51 -8.28
N LEU A 51 10.84 -9.69 -8.89
CA LEU A 51 10.79 -10.99 -8.19
C LEU A 51 12.17 -11.53 -7.81
N ASP A 52 13.23 -10.77 -8.08
CA ASP A 52 14.62 -11.11 -7.78
C ASP A 52 15.07 -12.43 -8.42
N MET A 53 14.59 -12.67 -9.64
CA MET A 53 14.83 -13.89 -10.41
C MET A 53 15.94 -13.69 -11.45
N PRO A 54 16.80 -14.71 -11.66
CA PRO A 54 17.77 -14.68 -12.75
C PRO A 54 17.05 -14.82 -14.10
N TYR A 55 17.54 -14.10 -15.11
CA TYR A 55 17.08 -14.28 -16.49
C TYR A 55 17.49 -15.65 -17.02
N PRO A 56 16.66 -16.29 -17.86
CA PRO A 56 17.10 -17.47 -18.60
C PRO A 56 18.21 -17.08 -19.60
N SER A 57 19.09 -18.03 -19.92
CA SER A 57 20.23 -17.82 -20.82
C SER A 57 19.86 -17.71 -22.31
N ARG A 58 18.58 -17.65 -22.63
CA ARG A 58 18.06 -17.66 -24.00
C ARG A 58 17.49 -16.29 -24.35
N GLU A 59 17.48 -15.97 -25.62
CA GLU A 59 16.90 -14.74 -26.14
C GLU A 59 15.40 -14.89 -26.42
N LEU A 60 14.72 -13.76 -26.63
CA LEU A 60 13.35 -13.76 -27.15
C LEU A 60 13.37 -14.27 -28.60
N PRO A 61 12.51 -15.23 -28.95
CA PRO A 61 12.46 -15.73 -30.31
C PRO A 61 11.88 -14.67 -31.26
N ALA A 62 12.27 -14.71 -32.53
CA ALA A 62 11.69 -13.84 -33.55
C ALA A 62 10.22 -14.19 -33.86
N GLN A 63 9.86 -15.47 -33.72
CA GLN A 63 8.52 -16.01 -33.93
C GLN A 63 8.22 -17.06 -32.85
N LEU A 64 6.97 -17.10 -32.38
CA LEU A 64 6.54 -18.03 -31.34
C LEU A 64 6.14 -19.38 -31.94
N SER A 65 7.02 -20.39 -31.84
CA SER A 65 6.71 -21.77 -32.20
C SER A 65 6.02 -22.53 -31.06
N ASP A 66 6.62 -22.51 -29.87
CA ASP A 66 6.10 -23.16 -28.67
C ASP A 66 6.08 -22.18 -27.47
N PRO A 67 4.89 -21.78 -26.99
CA PRO A 67 4.75 -20.95 -25.80
C PRO A 67 5.31 -21.59 -24.52
N GLU A 68 5.27 -22.92 -24.40
CA GLU A 68 5.76 -23.63 -23.21
C GLU A 68 7.27 -23.48 -23.06
N GLU A 69 8.00 -23.56 -24.18
CA GLU A 69 9.41 -23.22 -24.19
C GLU A 69 9.59 -21.81 -23.65
N GLN A 70 8.81 -20.81 -24.06
CA GLN A 70 8.98 -19.41 -23.64
C GLN A 70 8.44 -19.07 -22.24
N THR A 71 8.11 -20.07 -21.43
CA THR A 71 7.53 -19.89 -20.10
C THR A 71 8.51 -20.27 -18.98
N LEU A 72 8.47 -19.54 -17.87
CA LEU A 72 9.25 -19.82 -16.65
C LEU A 72 8.34 -19.93 -15.44
N ILE A 73 8.53 -20.96 -14.63
CA ILE A 73 7.81 -21.12 -13.36
C ILE A 73 8.43 -20.19 -12.32
N ALA A 74 7.69 -19.16 -11.92
CA ALA A 74 8.12 -18.23 -10.88
C ALA A 74 7.74 -18.72 -9.48
N ALA A 75 6.53 -19.27 -9.32
CA ALA A 75 6.05 -19.93 -8.11
C ALA A 75 4.98 -20.98 -8.48
N PRO A 76 4.54 -21.86 -7.56
CA PRO A 76 3.40 -22.73 -7.81
C PRO A 76 2.18 -21.93 -8.25
N GLN A 77 1.55 -22.36 -9.35
CA GLN A 77 0.42 -21.68 -9.99
C GLN A 77 0.72 -20.26 -10.54
N PHE A 78 2.00 -19.84 -10.60
CA PHE A 78 2.39 -18.53 -11.12
C PHE A 78 3.58 -18.66 -12.08
N GLU A 79 3.32 -18.42 -13.36
CA GLU A 79 4.30 -18.54 -14.45
C GLU A 79 4.52 -17.19 -15.13
N ILE A 80 5.73 -16.95 -15.64
CA ILE A 80 6.08 -15.77 -16.43
C ILE A 80 6.29 -16.23 -17.86
N ILE A 81 5.54 -15.65 -18.80
CA ILE A 81 5.73 -15.88 -20.23
C ILE A 81 6.59 -14.74 -20.77
N PHE A 82 7.57 -15.07 -21.62
CA PHE A 82 8.61 -14.16 -22.10
C PHE A 82 9.47 -13.54 -20.97
N PRO A 83 10.07 -14.35 -20.07
CA PRO A 83 10.90 -13.88 -18.95
C PRO A 83 12.26 -13.28 -19.36
N GLN A 84 12.58 -13.27 -20.65
CA GLN A 84 13.85 -12.78 -21.17
C GLN A 84 13.95 -11.24 -21.08
N PRO A 85 15.17 -10.67 -21.05
CA PRO A 85 15.36 -9.23 -21.15
C PRO A 85 14.71 -8.66 -22.43
N LYS A 86 14.02 -7.54 -22.28
CA LYS A 86 13.30 -6.89 -23.38
C LYS A 86 14.19 -5.84 -24.02
N HIS A 87 14.78 -6.19 -25.15
CA HIS A 87 15.60 -5.24 -25.93
C HIS A 87 14.81 -4.52 -27.03
N ASN A 88 13.65 -5.04 -27.43
CA ASN A 88 12.82 -4.48 -28.50
C ASN A 88 11.33 -4.64 -28.17
N ALA A 89 10.64 -3.52 -27.91
CA ALA A 89 9.22 -3.51 -27.57
C ALA A 89 8.34 -4.14 -28.67
N GLY A 90 8.66 -3.91 -29.94
CA GLY A 90 7.89 -4.44 -31.07
C GLY A 90 8.04 -5.94 -31.30
N GLN A 91 9.13 -6.53 -30.81
CA GLN A 91 9.24 -7.99 -30.77
C GLN A 91 8.26 -8.58 -29.75
N VAL A 92 8.18 -8.00 -28.55
CA VAL A 92 7.28 -8.46 -27.49
C VAL A 92 5.82 -8.32 -27.93
N THR A 93 5.43 -7.18 -28.52
CA THR A 93 4.07 -6.97 -29.06
C THR A 93 3.68 -8.07 -30.06
N ARG A 94 4.56 -8.42 -31.00
CA ARG A 94 4.30 -9.47 -32.00
C ARG A 94 4.15 -10.85 -31.36
N LEU A 95 4.99 -11.17 -30.37
CA LEU A 95 4.89 -12.43 -29.63
C LEU A 95 3.58 -12.53 -28.84
N ILE A 96 3.15 -11.43 -28.20
CA ILE A 96 1.85 -11.36 -27.52
C ILE A 96 0.70 -11.56 -28.51
N GLN A 97 0.76 -10.92 -29.68
CA GLN A 97 -0.26 -11.11 -30.71
C GLN A 97 -0.34 -12.56 -31.20
N SER A 98 0.79 -13.21 -31.47
CA SER A 98 0.84 -14.63 -31.82
C SER A 98 0.29 -15.50 -30.68
N LEU A 99 0.67 -15.21 -29.43
CA LEU A 99 0.17 -15.94 -28.27
C LEU A 99 -1.37 -15.86 -28.14
N LEU A 100 -1.94 -14.68 -28.32
CA LEU A 100 -3.37 -14.42 -28.15
C LEU A 100 -4.23 -14.86 -29.35
N LYS A 101 -3.66 -14.96 -30.55
CA LYS A 101 -4.38 -15.34 -31.77
C LYS A 101 -4.09 -16.77 -32.20
N GLU A 102 -2.82 -17.11 -32.36
CA GLU A 102 -2.37 -18.40 -32.90
C GLU A 102 -2.31 -19.47 -31.81
N HIS A 103 -1.92 -19.09 -30.59
CA HIS A 103 -1.75 -20.03 -29.45
C HIS A 103 -2.81 -19.88 -28.36
N ARG A 104 -3.98 -19.29 -28.67
CA ARG A 104 -5.06 -19.07 -27.69
C ARG A 104 -5.50 -20.35 -26.97
N GLN A 105 -5.65 -21.45 -27.71
CA GLN A 105 -6.06 -22.73 -27.14
C GLN A 105 -5.06 -23.27 -26.11
N TRP A 106 -3.77 -22.98 -26.27
CA TRP A 106 -2.76 -23.38 -25.30
C TRP A 106 -2.94 -22.60 -23.98
N LEU A 107 -3.24 -21.30 -24.07
CA LEU A 107 -3.57 -20.49 -22.89
C LEU A 107 -4.81 -21.03 -22.16
N ASP A 108 -5.91 -21.25 -22.88
CA ASP A 108 -7.18 -21.70 -22.29
C ASP A 108 -7.07 -23.09 -21.64
N ARG A 109 -6.19 -23.96 -22.13
CA ARG A 109 -5.95 -25.28 -21.52
C ARG A 109 -5.07 -25.21 -20.28
N ARG A 110 -4.21 -24.21 -20.17
CA ARG A 110 -3.15 -24.16 -19.15
C ARG A 110 -3.47 -23.22 -18.00
N TYR A 111 -4.15 -22.11 -18.24
CA TYR A 111 -4.34 -21.04 -17.26
C TYR A 111 -5.81 -20.75 -17.02
N GLY A 112 -6.14 -20.39 -15.78
CA GLY A 112 -7.41 -19.72 -15.46
C GLY A 112 -7.32 -18.21 -15.63
N MET A 113 -6.12 -17.64 -15.53
CA MET A 113 -5.89 -16.19 -15.64
C MET A 113 -4.56 -15.90 -16.35
N VAL A 114 -4.57 -14.93 -17.25
CA VAL A 114 -3.37 -14.41 -17.92
C VAL A 114 -3.36 -12.89 -17.74
N ILE A 115 -2.29 -12.35 -17.17
CA ILE A 115 -2.15 -10.91 -16.90
C ILE A 115 -1.10 -10.33 -17.84
N ILE A 116 -1.43 -9.25 -18.54
CA ILE A 116 -0.51 -8.52 -19.41
C ILE A 116 -0.21 -7.18 -18.73
N ASP A 117 1.03 -6.99 -18.27
CA ASP A 117 1.52 -5.71 -17.79
C ASP A 117 1.87 -4.82 -18.97
N MET A 118 0.95 -3.91 -19.33
CA MET A 118 1.05 -3.11 -20.54
C MET A 118 2.12 -2.02 -20.44
N PRO A 119 2.70 -1.54 -21.55
CA PRO A 119 3.51 -0.32 -21.56
C PRO A 119 2.78 0.88 -20.95
N ALA A 120 3.52 1.77 -20.27
CA ALA A 120 2.95 3.01 -19.71
C ALA A 120 2.85 4.13 -20.76
N GLY A 121 1.72 4.82 -20.84
CA GLY A 121 1.57 6.03 -21.67
C GLY A 121 0.79 5.84 -22.98
N THR A 122 0.68 6.95 -23.71
CA THR A 122 -0.08 7.08 -24.98
C THR A 122 0.81 7.20 -26.22
N GLY A 123 2.14 7.29 -26.03
CA GLY A 123 3.13 7.59 -27.07
C GLY A 123 3.62 6.40 -27.87
N PHE A 124 2.89 5.28 -27.88
CA PHE A 124 3.33 4.11 -28.64
C PHE A 124 2.89 4.21 -30.10
N GLU A 125 3.88 4.14 -30.99
CA GLU A 125 3.67 4.03 -32.44
C GLU A 125 2.98 2.71 -32.81
N GLU A 126 3.12 1.68 -31.98
CA GLU A 126 2.54 0.37 -32.23
C GLU A 126 1.08 0.28 -31.76
N PRO A 127 0.15 -0.13 -32.64
CA PRO A 127 -1.24 -0.20 -32.28
C PRO A 127 -1.51 -1.32 -31.27
N PHE A 128 -2.23 -0.99 -30.19
CA PHE A 128 -2.75 -1.89 -29.14
C PHE A 128 -3.79 -2.92 -29.64
N THR A 129 -3.65 -3.39 -30.88
CA THR A 129 -4.54 -4.32 -31.60
C THR A 129 -4.79 -5.62 -30.85
N TYR A 130 -3.84 -6.07 -30.01
CA TYR A 130 -4.01 -7.26 -29.19
C TYR A 130 -5.05 -7.10 -28.07
N LEU A 131 -5.42 -5.86 -27.70
CA LEU A 131 -6.49 -5.59 -26.72
C LEU A 131 -7.88 -6.04 -27.18
N THR A 132 -8.06 -6.28 -28.49
CA THR A 132 -9.29 -6.90 -29.00
C THR A 132 -9.52 -8.30 -28.43
N ALA A 133 -8.44 -9.04 -28.15
CA ALA A 133 -8.46 -10.40 -27.60
C ALA A 133 -8.41 -10.46 -26.05
N VAL A 134 -8.38 -9.30 -25.38
CA VAL A 134 -8.37 -9.18 -23.92
C VAL A 134 -9.81 -9.03 -23.41
N GLU A 135 -10.21 -9.78 -22.38
CA GLU A 135 -11.58 -9.76 -21.84
C GLU A 135 -11.82 -8.54 -20.94
N ALA A 136 -10.81 -8.08 -20.21
CA ALA A 136 -10.95 -6.95 -19.30
C ALA A 136 -9.69 -6.09 -19.19
N LEU A 137 -9.91 -4.80 -18.92
CA LEU A 137 -8.86 -3.81 -18.69
C LEU A 137 -8.90 -3.33 -17.24
N VAL A 138 -7.76 -3.41 -16.54
CA VAL A 138 -7.54 -2.73 -15.26
C VAL A 138 -6.70 -1.49 -15.52
N LEU A 139 -7.31 -0.32 -15.33
CA LEU A 139 -6.64 0.96 -15.43
C LEU A 139 -6.12 1.38 -14.06
N VAL A 140 -4.80 1.37 -13.90
CA VAL A 140 -4.10 1.78 -12.67
C VAL A 140 -3.83 3.28 -12.72
N THR A 141 -4.23 3.98 -11.67
CA THR A 141 -3.98 5.41 -11.48
C THR A 141 -3.53 5.70 -10.04
N ASN A 142 -3.18 6.95 -9.75
CA ASN A 142 -2.88 7.44 -8.40
C ASN A 142 -3.49 8.84 -8.21
N PRO A 143 -3.55 9.40 -6.98
CA PRO A 143 -4.20 10.70 -6.74
C PRO A 143 -3.31 11.89 -7.16
N GLU A 144 -2.70 11.82 -8.33
CA GLU A 144 -1.97 12.93 -8.96
C GLU A 144 -2.77 13.45 -10.17
N PRO A 145 -2.96 14.78 -10.32
CA PRO A 145 -3.64 15.36 -11.48
C PRO A 145 -3.07 14.87 -12.81
N THR A 146 -1.74 14.82 -12.92
CA THR A 146 -1.04 14.36 -14.14
C THR A 146 -1.36 12.90 -14.48
N SER A 147 -1.58 12.03 -13.48
CA SER A 147 -1.94 10.64 -13.71
C SER A 147 -3.36 10.50 -14.25
N HIS A 148 -4.31 11.32 -13.78
CA HIS A 148 -5.69 11.32 -14.29
C HIS A 148 -5.75 11.89 -15.71
N THR A 149 -5.02 12.97 -16.01
CA THR A 149 -4.92 13.49 -17.37
C THR A 149 -4.38 12.43 -18.32
N ALA A 150 -3.33 11.72 -17.92
CA ALA A 150 -2.76 10.66 -18.75
C ALA A 150 -3.68 9.44 -18.86
N ALA A 151 -4.40 9.08 -17.78
CA ALA A 151 -5.39 8.01 -17.79
C ALA A 151 -6.55 8.31 -18.75
N GLY A 152 -7.05 9.54 -18.77
CA GLY A 152 -8.05 9.98 -19.74
C GLY A 152 -7.54 9.95 -21.18
N ALA A 153 -6.31 10.42 -21.43
CA ALA A 153 -5.72 10.33 -22.76
C ALA A 153 -5.58 8.87 -23.25
N PHE A 154 -5.22 7.95 -22.35
CA PHE A 154 -5.21 6.51 -22.64
C PHE A 154 -6.61 5.98 -22.95
N LEU A 155 -7.61 6.31 -22.13
CA LEU A 155 -9.02 5.94 -22.36
C LEU A 155 -9.53 6.44 -23.71
N ARG A 156 -9.14 7.65 -24.14
CA ARG A 156 -9.51 8.18 -25.45
C ARG A 156 -8.92 7.36 -26.60
N GLN A 157 -7.67 6.94 -26.45
CA GLN A 157 -6.99 6.11 -27.45
C GLN A 157 -7.61 4.71 -27.56
N VAL A 158 -7.97 4.10 -26.43
CA VAL A 158 -8.52 2.73 -26.40
C VAL A 158 -10.05 2.69 -26.42
N GLY A 159 -10.72 3.84 -26.36
CA GLY A 159 -12.16 3.96 -26.14
C GLY A 159 -13.01 3.19 -27.15
N ASN A 160 -12.62 3.21 -28.42
CA ASN A 160 -13.30 2.45 -29.47
C ASN A 160 -13.16 0.93 -29.29
N LEU A 161 -12.06 0.46 -28.70
CA LEU A 161 -11.82 -0.96 -28.46
C LEU A 161 -12.57 -1.48 -27.22
N TYR A 162 -12.87 -0.58 -26.27
CA TYR A 162 -13.46 -0.90 -24.97
C TYR A 162 -14.88 -0.33 -24.78
N LYS A 163 -15.52 0.20 -25.83
CA LYS A 163 -16.87 0.80 -25.73
C LYS A 163 -17.92 -0.13 -25.09
N ASN A 164 -17.77 -1.45 -25.27
CA ASN A 164 -18.66 -2.47 -24.72
C ASN A 164 -17.94 -3.47 -23.79
N LYS A 165 -16.76 -3.12 -23.28
CA LYS A 165 -15.97 -3.98 -22.39
C LYS A 165 -15.78 -3.29 -21.04
N PRO A 166 -15.75 -4.04 -19.93
CA PRO A 166 -15.55 -3.44 -18.62
C PRO A 166 -14.14 -2.83 -18.52
N VAL A 167 -14.08 -1.58 -18.06
CA VAL A 167 -12.84 -0.94 -17.62
C VAL A 167 -12.89 -0.81 -16.10
N PHE A 168 -12.03 -1.57 -15.44
CA PHE A 168 -11.91 -1.58 -13.99
C PHE A 168 -10.90 -0.54 -13.55
N LEU A 169 -11.30 0.35 -12.66
CA LEU A 169 -10.45 1.42 -12.15
C LEU A 169 -9.78 1.00 -10.83
N TRP A 170 -8.45 1.12 -10.79
CA TRP A 170 -7.60 0.71 -9.69
C TRP A 170 -6.76 1.90 -9.18
N HIS A 171 -7.11 2.44 -8.01
CA HIS A 171 -6.41 3.59 -7.43
C HIS A 171 -5.30 3.14 -6.49
N ASN A 172 -4.05 3.33 -6.91
CA ASN A 172 -2.89 3.14 -6.05
C ASN A 172 -2.55 4.42 -5.29
N LYS A 173 -1.96 4.26 -4.08
CA LYS A 173 -1.60 5.36 -3.19
C LYS A 173 -2.78 6.32 -2.93
N TYR A 174 -4.01 5.79 -2.93
CA TYR A 174 -5.23 6.56 -2.85
C TYR A 174 -5.30 7.38 -1.58
N LEU A 175 -5.68 8.64 -1.74
CA LEU A 175 -5.97 9.56 -0.66
C LEU A 175 -7.40 10.06 -0.90
N SER A 176 -8.27 9.93 0.09
CA SER A 176 -9.69 10.31 -0.02
C SER A 176 -9.93 11.82 0.01
N GLN A 177 -8.86 12.63 0.03
CA GLN A 177 -8.94 14.08 0.12
C GLN A 177 -8.74 14.68 -1.26
N PRO A 178 -9.72 15.46 -1.77
CA PRO A 178 -9.52 16.24 -2.99
C PRO A 178 -8.39 17.25 -2.85
N ILE A 179 -7.74 17.62 -3.94
CA ILE A 179 -6.61 18.57 -3.94
C ILE A 179 -6.95 19.73 -4.87
N GLY A 180 -7.51 20.81 -4.32
CA GLY A 180 -8.13 21.83 -5.16
C GLY A 180 -9.17 21.19 -6.08
N ARG A 181 -9.23 21.60 -7.35
CA ARG A 181 -10.21 21.11 -8.34
C ARG A 181 -10.06 19.63 -8.71
N PHE A 182 -9.04 18.95 -8.18
CA PHE A 182 -8.79 17.55 -8.44
C PHE A 182 -9.61 16.66 -7.51
N SER A 183 -10.49 15.84 -8.07
CA SER A 183 -11.24 14.81 -7.35
C SER A 183 -10.61 13.43 -7.59
N PRO A 184 -10.00 12.76 -6.58
CA PRO A 184 -9.37 11.46 -6.74
C PRO A 184 -10.28 10.36 -7.30
N ASP A 185 -11.60 10.53 -7.23
CA ASP A 185 -12.59 9.57 -7.69
C ASP A 185 -13.08 9.84 -9.13
N ASP A 186 -12.88 11.04 -9.67
CA ASP A 186 -13.44 11.46 -10.96
C ASP A 186 -12.37 11.56 -12.07
N VAL A 187 -11.85 10.42 -12.51
CA VAL A 187 -10.78 10.38 -13.54
C VAL A 187 -11.19 11.09 -14.84
N ILE A 188 -12.42 10.89 -15.31
CA ILE A 188 -12.90 11.47 -16.58
C ILE A 188 -13.11 12.98 -16.43
N GLY A 189 -13.76 13.45 -15.37
CA GLY A 189 -13.97 14.88 -15.15
C GLY A 189 -12.65 15.61 -14.97
N ASN A 190 -11.69 15.04 -14.22
CA ASN A 190 -10.35 15.61 -14.12
C ASN A 190 -9.66 15.71 -15.48
N TYR A 191 -9.76 14.68 -16.33
CA TYR A 191 -9.22 14.75 -17.70
C TYR A 191 -9.92 15.86 -18.52
N ASN A 192 -11.25 15.86 -18.55
CA ASN A 192 -12.06 16.80 -19.33
C ASN A 192 -11.87 18.26 -18.92
N ASN A 193 -11.52 18.51 -17.66
CA ASN A 193 -11.16 19.82 -17.14
C ASN A 193 -9.80 20.33 -17.63
N ASN A 194 -8.95 19.45 -18.15
CA ASN A 194 -7.57 19.76 -18.59
C ASN A 194 -7.37 19.66 -20.10
N VAL A 195 -8.42 19.41 -20.89
CA VAL A 195 -8.33 19.29 -22.36
C VAL A 195 -9.35 20.15 -23.10
N PRO A 196 -9.09 20.53 -24.37
CA PRO A 196 -10.07 21.21 -25.22
C PRO A 196 -11.36 20.39 -25.40
N GLU A 197 -12.47 21.06 -25.74
CA GLU A 197 -13.77 20.40 -25.91
C GLU A 197 -13.77 19.29 -26.96
N SER A 198 -12.97 19.45 -28.03
CA SER A 198 -12.78 18.44 -29.09
C SER A 198 -12.06 17.17 -28.63
N GLU A 199 -11.43 17.20 -27.46
CA GLU A 199 -10.65 16.10 -26.88
C GLU A 199 -11.33 15.46 -25.68
N ARG A 200 -12.47 16.00 -25.24
CA ARG A 200 -13.19 15.49 -24.08
C ARG A 200 -13.69 14.08 -24.32
N LEU A 201 -13.62 13.28 -23.27
CA LEU A 201 -14.25 11.98 -23.22
C LEU A 201 -15.74 12.14 -22.91
N GLU A 202 -16.56 11.40 -23.66
CA GLU A 202 -17.92 11.08 -23.24
C GLU A 202 -17.89 10.23 -21.97
N GLN A 203 -19.04 10.14 -21.29
CA GLN A 203 -19.16 9.32 -20.09
C GLN A 203 -18.92 7.85 -20.44
N MET A 204 -17.85 7.27 -19.89
CA MET A 204 -17.55 5.85 -19.97
C MET A 204 -17.88 5.18 -18.64
N ASP A 205 -18.37 3.94 -18.70
CA ASP A 205 -18.63 3.12 -17.52
C ASP A 205 -17.30 2.59 -16.95
N LEU A 206 -16.64 3.43 -16.16
CA LEU A 206 -15.49 3.05 -15.35
C LEU A 206 -16.00 2.44 -14.04
N LEU A 207 -15.62 1.19 -13.78
CA LEU A 207 -16.00 0.47 -12.56
C LEU A 207 -14.88 0.59 -11.52
N PRO A 208 -14.98 1.44 -10.49
CA PRO A 208 -13.99 1.48 -9.42
C PRO A 208 -14.01 0.18 -8.63
N ILE A 209 -12.88 -0.53 -8.61
CA ILE A 209 -12.76 -1.83 -7.92
C ILE A 209 -11.83 -1.80 -6.72
N ALA A 210 -10.85 -0.88 -6.66
CA ALA A 210 -9.85 -0.87 -5.61
C ALA A 210 -9.35 0.54 -5.28
N TYR A 211 -9.17 0.80 -3.97
CA TYR A 211 -8.60 2.03 -3.42
C TYR A 211 -7.49 1.67 -2.44
N ILE A 212 -6.26 1.58 -2.95
CA ILE A 212 -5.10 1.11 -2.20
C ILE A 212 -4.42 2.29 -1.51
N PRO A 213 -4.47 2.43 -0.17
CA PRO A 213 -3.75 3.49 0.52
C PRO A 213 -2.23 3.38 0.31
N PRO A 214 -1.48 4.49 0.47
CA PRO A 214 -0.02 4.44 0.39
C PRO A 214 0.54 3.43 1.40
N ASP A 215 1.36 2.50 0.91
CA ASP A 215 2.11 1.59 1.77
C ASP A 215 3.60 1.67 1.45
N PRO A 216 4.37 2.37 2.29
CA PRO A 216 5.78 2.58 2.02
C PRO A 216 6.66 1.37 2.39
N THR A 217 6.07 0.23 2.76
CA THR A 217 6.77 -1.07 2.87
C THR A 217 6.81 -1.83 1.56
N LEU A 218 6.09 -1.37 0.54
CA LEU A 218 6.17 -1.90 -0.83
C LEU A 218 7.35 -1.29 -1.62
N ASP A 219 8.10 -0.39 -0.99
CA ASP A 219 9.28 0.24 -1.57
C ASP A 219 10.43 -0.77 -1.74
N LEU A 220 10.69 -1.11 -3.00
CA LEU A 220 11.73 -2.06 -3.43
C LEU A 220 13.15 -1.49 -3.36
N SER A 221 13.32 -0.18 -3.12
CA SER A 221 14.64 0.45 -3.02
C SER A 221 15.43 0.04 -1.77
N LYS A 222 14.80 -0.63 -0.82
CA LYS A 222 15.38 -1.00 0.48
C LYS A 222 15.91 -2.43 0.47
N ALA A 223 17.23 -2.59 0.60
CA ALA A 223 17.91 -3.89 0.52
C ALA A 223 17.58 -4.83 1.70
N ASP A 224 17.51 -4.31 2.92
CA ASP A 224 17.14 -5.06 4.12
C ASP A 224 15.85 -4.49 4.74
N PRO A 225 15.05 -5.30 5.46
CA PRO A 225 13.79 -4.83 6.03
C PRO A 225 14.03 -3.72 7.06
N PRO A 226 13.42 -2.54 6.92
CA PRO A 226 13.69 -1.42 7.80
C PRO A 226 12.87 -1.54 9.10
N VAL A 227 13.25 -2.48 9.98
CA VAL A 227 12.54 -2.85 11.22
C VAL A 227 12.11 -1.62 12.03
N LEU A 228 13.04 -0.74 12.36
CA LEU A 228 12.77 0.46 13.17
C LEU A 228 11.85 1.45 12.44
N VAL A 229 12.05 1.65 11.14
CA VAL A 229 11.19 2.53 10.32
C VAL A 229 9.74 2.03 10.36
N ASN A 230 9.55 0.71 10.22
CA ASN A 230 8.21 0.11 10.23
C ASN A 230 7.52 0.26 11.58
N ILE A 231 8.26 0.14 12.70
CA ILE A 231 7.71 0.39 14.03
C ILE A 231 7.31 1.86 14.19
N HIS A 232 8.14 2.79 13.73
CA HIS A 232 7.81 4.22 13.77
C HIS A 232 6.61 4.58 12.90
N ARG A 233 6.48 4.00 11.71
CA ARG A 233 5.29 4.17 10.85
C ARG A 233 4.02 3.66 11.53
N ALA A 234 4.07 2.45 12.10
CA ALA A 234 2.94 1.90 12.85
C ALA A 234 2.57 2.77 14.07
N ILE A 235 3.57 3.39 14.75
CA ILE A 235 3.31 4.38 15.80
C ILE A 235 2.61 5.61 15.21
N ASN A 236 3.08 6.14 14.07
CA ASN A 236 2.45 7.28 13.41
C ASN A 236 0.97 7.01 13.08
N ASP A 237 0.66 5.85 12.50
CA ASP A 237 -0.73 5.47 12.15
C ASP A 237 -1.64 5.41 13.39
N ILE A 238 -1.10 4.97 14.54
CA ILE A 238 -1.84 4.96 15.81
C ILE A 238 -2.04 6.38 16.35
N LEU A 239 -1.04 7.26 16.19
CA LEU A 239 -1.15 8.67 16.57
C LEU A 239 -2.21 9.40 15.73
N ASP A 240 -2.31 9.09 14.43
CA ASP A 240 -3.38 9.59 13.57
C ASP A 240 -4.76 9.16 14.09
N GLY A 241 -4.93 7.87 14.38
CA GLY A 241 -6.16 7.36 14.98
C GLY A 241 -6.47 7.97 16.36
N LEU A 242 -5.45 8.25 17.17
CA LEU A 242 -5.60 8.91 18.47
C LEU A 242 -6.01 10.38 18.32
N ALA A 243 -5.46 11.09 17.33
CA ALA A 243 -5.83 12.47 17.04
C ALA A 243 -7.30 12.56 16.61
N GLU A 244 -7.75 11.62 15.77
CA GLU A 244 -9.16 11.50 15.35
C GLU A 244 -10.08 11.15 16.52
N ALA A 245 -9.69 10.17 17.36
CA ALA A 245 -10.47 9.79 18.54
C ALA A 245 -10.51 10.88 19.62
N ALA A 246 -9.49 11.74 19.71
CA ALA A 246 -9.43 12.84 20.67
C ALA A 246 -10.39 14.00 20.33
N LEU A 247 -10.88 14.05 19.09
CA LEU A 247 -11.88 15.02 18.61
C LEU A 247 -12.96 14.28 17.80
N PRO A 248 -13.92 13.62 18.47
CA PRO A 248 -14.92 12.83 17.77
C PRO A 248 -15.67 13.67 16.74
N MET A 249 -15.56 13.26 15.48
CA MET A 249 -16.12 13.88 14.26
C MET A 249 -17.66 13.98 14.22
N GLN A 250 -18.35 13.63 15.32
CA GLN A 250 -19.82 13.53 15.40
C GLN A 250 -20.55 14.86 15.20
N SER A 251 -19.83 15.98 15.13
CA SER A 251 -20.40 17.31 14.89
C SER A 251 -20.34 17.76 13.42
N VAL A 252 -19.64 17.08 12.51
CA VAL A 252 -19.63 17.49 11.09
C VAL A 252 -20.87 16.93 10.40
N PRO A 253 -21.77 17.78 9.84
CA PRO A 253 -22.99 17.28 9.22
C PRO A 253 -22.68 16.39 8.02
N ALA A 254 -23.03 15.11 8.13
CA ALA A 254 -22.80 14.07 7.12
C ALA A 254 -23.48 14.35 5.76
N ASN A 255 -24.46 15.26 5.73
CA ASN A 255 -25.23 15.63 4.54
C ASN A 255 -24.61 16.79 3.74
N SER A 256 -23.43 17.29 4.12
CA SER A 256 -22.73 18.32 3.34
C SER A 256 -21.98 17.67 2.16
N PRO A 257 -22.08 18.22 0.93
CA PRO A 257 -21.25 17.81 -0.21
C PRO A 257 -19.74 17.91 0.09
N ALA A 258 -19.35 18.77 1.05
CA ALA A 258 -17.98 18.97 1.49
C ALA A 258 -17.62 18.16 2.76
N ALA A 259 -18.47 17.27 3.27
CA ALA A 259 -18.22 16.55 4.53
C ALA A 259 -16.90 15.76 4.51
N ALA A 260 -16.57 15.11 3.40
CA ALA A 260 -15.30 14.38 3.23
C ALA A 260 -14.08 15.32 3.18
N LEU A 261 -14.20 16.46 2.48
CA LEU A 261 -13.20 17.52 2.40
C LEU A 261 -12.89 18.11 3.78
N ILE A 262 -13.95 18.48 4.49
CA ILE A 262 -13.90 18.98 5.86
C ILE A 262 -13.20 17.95 6.74
N SER A 263 -13.67 16.71 6.76
CA SER A 263 -13.07 15.62 7.55
C SER A 263 -11.59 15.40 7.25
N GLY A 264 -11.20 15.58 5.99
CA GLY A 264 -9.82 15.50 5.55
C GLY A 264 -8.95 16.62 6.10
N PHE A 265 -9.40 17.85 5.92
CA PHE A 265 -8.73 19.05 6.42
C PHE A 265 -8.57 19.01 7.93
N LEU A 266 -9.64 18.68 8.68
CA LEU A 266 -9.64 18.64 10.14
C LEU A 266 -8.60 17.64 10.70
N ARG A 267 -8.38 16.51 10.02
CA ARG A 267 -7.33 15.54 10.40
C ARG A 267 -5.93 16.12 10.30
N ASN A 268 -5.69 16.93 9.27
CA ASN A 268 -4.38 17.52 8.98
C ASN A 268 -4.20 18.92 9.57
N ALA A 269 -5.26 19.48 10.18
CA ALA A 269 -5.26 20.84 10.69
C ALA A 269 -4.08 21.07 11.67
N PRO A 270 -3.17 22.02 11.37
CA PRO A 270 -1.99 22.30 12.16
C PRO A 270 -2.29 22.50 13.65
N SER A 271 -1.43 21.94 14.52
CA SER A 271 -1.48 22.22 15.96
C SER A 271 -1.16 23.70 16.22
N GLY A 272 -2.06 24.42 16.87
CA GLY A 272 -1.83 25.80 17.33
C GLY A 272 -2.12 26.89 16.30
N GLN A 273 -2.70 26.55 15.15
CA GLN A 273 -3.32 27.52 14.26
C GLN A 273 -4.56 28.11 14.93
N LYS A 274 -4.78 29.41 14.78
CA LYS A 274 -5.98 30.06 15.31
C LYS A 274 -7.20 29.55 14.56
N SER A 275 -8.30 29.35 15.28
CA SER A 275 -9.55 28.83 14.71
C SER A 275 -10.05 29.62 13.50
N GLU A 276 -9.88 30.95 13.52
CA GLU A 276 -10.27 31.82 12.40
C GLU A 276 -9.41 31.62 11.16
N GLU A 277 -8.08 31.46 11.34
CA GLU A 277 -7.16 31.17 10.24
C GLU A 277 -7.43 29.79 9.63
N ALA A 278 -7.71 28.79 10.47
CA ALA A 278 -8.05 27.44 10.02
C ALA A 278 -9.38 27.38 9.25
N MET A 279 -10.35 28.23 9.63
CA MET A 279 -11.60 28.36 8.87
C MET A 279 -11.41 29.02 7.51
N VAL A 280 -10.60 30.08 7.44
CA VAL A 280 -10.28 30.74 6.16
C VAL A 280 -9.61 29.74 5.22
N GLU A 281 -8.61 29.00 5.73
CA GLU A 281 -7.92 27.99 4.94
C GLU A 281 -8.85 26.84 4.51
N LEU A 282 -9.77 26.39 5.38
CA LEU A 282 -10.78 25.39 5.02
C LEU A 282 -11.73 25.90 3.93
N GLU A 283 -12.16 27.17 4.01
CA GLU A 283 -13.03 27.79 3.00
C GLU A 283 -12.30 27.94 1.66
N GLU A 284 -11.05 28.41 1.68
CA GLU A 284 -10.21 28.48 0.49
C GLU A 284 -9.99 27.09 -0.10
N TYR A 285 -9.74 26.08 0.73
CA TYR A 285 -9.61 24.69 0.32
C TYR A 285 -10.89 24.18 -0.33
N ILE A 286 -12.06 24.34 0.29
CA ILE A 286 -13.34 23.89 -0.27
C ILE A 286 -13.68 24.63 -1.57
N VAL A 287 -13.52 25.95 -1.63
CA VAL A 287 -13.75 26.73 -2.85
C VAL A 287 -12.78 26.33 -3.95
N SER A 288 -11.52 26.09 -3.62
CA SER A 288 -10.52 25.62 -4.59
C SER A 288 -10.90 24.28 -5.20
N THR A 289 -11.73 23.49 -4.52
CA THR A 289 -12.24 22.20 -5.01
C THR A 289 -13.45 22.29 -5.94
N GLY A 290 -13.98 23.50 -6.17
CA GLY A 290 -15.21 23.69 -6.93
C GLY A 290 -16.46 23.23 -6.19
N SER A 291 -16.33 22.86 -4.90
CA SER A 291 -17.44 22.52 -4.03
C SER A 291 -18.22 23.78 -3.64
N ALA A 292 -19.51 23.61 -3.36
CA ALA A 292 -20.33 24.70 -2.84
C ALA A 292 -19.74 25.27 -1.54
N PRO A 293 -19.84 26.60 -1.30
CA PRO A 293 -19.40 27.20 -0.06
C PRO A 293 -20.05 26.54 1.16
N ILE A 294 -19.31 26.48 2.27
CA ILE A 294 -19.82 25.94 3.53
C ILE A 294 -21.04 26.77 3.97
N PRO A 295 -22.21 26.16 4.22
CA PRO A 295 -23.37 26.87 4.74
C PRO A 295 -23.07 27.52 6.09
N ALA A 296 -23.65 28.69 6.38
CA ALA A 296 -23.37 29.44 7.62
C ALA A 296 -23.57 28.60 8.89
N GLU A 297 -24.63 27.80 8.94
CA GLU A 297 -24.93 26.88 10.06
C GLU A 297 -23.81 25.84 10.29
N VAL A 298 -23.14 25.40 9.22
CA VAL A 298 -22.02 24.46 9.28
C VAL A 298 -20.73 25.18 9.68
N LYS A 299 -20.54 26.43 9.24
CA LYS A 299 -19.38 27.25 9.61
C LYS A 299 -19.29 27.45 11.13
N ASP A 300 -20.41 27.72 11.80
CA ASP A 300 -20.44 27.89 13.25
C ASP A 300 -20.04 26.60 14.00
N ILE A 301 -20.50 25.44 13.51
CA ILE A 301 -20.13 24.15 14.07
C ILE A 301 -18.63 23.87 13.87
N LEU A 302 -18.09 24.20 12.69
CA LEU A 302 -16.68 24.03 12.36
C LEU A 302 -15.78 24.98 13.14
N LEU A 303 -16.18 26.24 13.32
CA LEU A 303 -15.50 27.17 14.22
C LEU A 303 -15.46 26.63 15.65
N GLY A 304 -16.58 26.08 16.13
CA GLY A 304 -16.64 25.39 17.43
C GLY A 304 -15.67 24.22 17.50
N TRP A 305 -15.62 23.40 16.45
CA TRP A 305 -14.68 22.29 16.35
C TRP A 305 -13.22 22.78 16.32
N PHE A 306 -12.89 23.80 15.53
CA PHE A 306 -11.53 24.34 15.46
C PHE A 306 -11.10 24.94 16.80
N ARG A 307 -11.99 25.59 17.54
CA ARG A 307 -11.69 26.05 18.91
C ARG A 307 -11.40 24.88 19.83
N GLN A 308 -12.20 23.82 19.78
CA GLN A 308 -11.91 22.59 20.55
C GLN A 308 -10.57 21.96 20.14
N ALA A 309 -10.25 21.97 18.85
CA ALA A 309 -9.01 21.42 18.32
C ALA A 309 -7.78 22.27 18.68
N GLU A 310 -7.93 23.60 18.65
CA GLU A 310 -6.93 24.59 19.03
C GLU A 310 -6.55 24.41 20.49
N TYR A 311 -7.53 24.25 21.38
CA TYR A 311 -7.30 24.17 22.83
C TYR A 311 -7.17 22.76 23.39
N SER A 312 -7.38 21.70 22.59
CA SER A 312 -7.27 20.30 23.08
C SER A 312 -5.83 19.95 23.48
N PRO A 313 -5.53 19.82 24.78
CA PRO A 313 -4.15 19.56 25.21
C PRO A 313 -3.67 18.15 24.83
N LEU A 314 -4.61 17.21 24.70
CA LEU A 314 -4.33 15.86 24.23
C LEU A 314 -3.90 15.88 22.76
N ARG A 315 -4.67 16.54 21.88
CA ARG A 315 -4.36 16.63 20.45
C ARG A 315 -3.03 17.33 20.21
N GLN A 316 -2.76 18.43 20.92
CA GLN A 316 -1.47 19.13 20.82
C GLN A 316 -0.29 18.21 21.18
N LYS A 317 -0.42 17.40 22.24
CA LYS A 317 0.61 16.42 22.62
C LYS A 317 0.78 15.31 21.58
N ILE A 318 -0.32 14.80 21.02
CA ILE A 318 -0.29 13.79 19.95
C ILE A 318 0.47 14.33 18.74
N ILE A 319 0.13 15.52 18.24
CA ILE A 319 0.78 16.14 17.08
C ILE A 319 2.26 16.43 17.36
N ALA A 320 2.61 16.86 18.57
CA ALA A 320 4.01 17.09 18.94
C ALA A 320 4.83 15.80 18.88
N VAL A 321 4.31 14.69 19.41
CA VAL A 321 4.94 13.37 19.32
C VAL A 321 5.00 12.90 17.87
N GLN A 322 3.93 13.10 17.10
CA GLN A 322 3.85 12.71 15.70
C GLN A 322 4.95 13.38 14.85
N LYS A 323 5.18 14.68 15.01
CA LYS A 323 6.28 15.40 14.34
C LYS A 323 7.64 14.78 14.67
N LEU A 324 7.88 14.40 15.92
CA LEU A 324 9.12 13.74 16.33
C LEU A 324 9.26 12.35 15.70
N VAL A 325 8.17 11.58 15.59
CA VAL A 325 8.15 10.27 14.92
C VAL A 325 8.42 10.41 13.42
N GLN A 326 7.77 11.35 12.74
CA GLN A 326 7.97 11.60 11.31
C GLN A 326 9.41 12.02 10.99
N ASN A 327 9.98 12.94 11.79
CA ASN A 327 11.39 13.29 11.66
C ASN A 327 12.30 12.06 11.83
N ARG A 328 11.96 11.17 12.78
CA ARG A 328 12.73 9.95 13.01
C ARG A 328 12.64 8.97 11.85
N ILE A 329 11.48 8.86 11.19
CA ILE A 329 11.31 8.07 9.96
C ILE A 329 12.25 8.59 8.87
N VAL A 330 12.21 9.90 8.58
CA VAL A 330 13.06 10.52 7.56
C VAL A 330 14.54 10.31 7.87
N GLU A 331 14.96 10.45 9.13
CA GLU A 331 16.35 10.19 9.54
C GLU A 331 16.78 8.75 9.29
N LEU A 332 15.96 7.78 9.68
CA LEU A 332 16.26 6.36 9.54
C LEU A 332 16.31 5.91 8.07
N GLU A 333 15.48 6.53 7.23
CA GLU A 333 15.49 6.29 5.78
C GLU A 333 16.69 6.94 5.10
N SER A 334 17.05 8.14 5.55
CA SER A 334 18.18 8.90 5.04
C SER A 334 19.53 8.33 5.50
N ALA A 335 19.58 7.61 6.62
CA ALA A 335 20.78 6.91 7.09
C ALA A 335 21.25 5.79 6.15
N VAL A 336 20.42 5.40 5.17
CA VAL A 336 20.79 4.49 4.07
C VAL A 336 21.59 5.24 2.98
N ASN A 337 21.53 6.57 2.95
CA ASN A 337 22.25 7.43 2.02
C ASN A 337 23.60 7.87 2.62
N PRO A 338 24.75 7.54 2.01
CA PRO A 338 26.08 7.84 2.55
C PRO A 338 26.40 9.35 2.64
N PHE A 339 25.57 10.23 2.06
CA PHE A 339 25.79 11.68 2.03
C PHE A 339 25.04 12.45 3.13
N VAL A 340 24.25 11.78 3.98
CA VAL A 340 23.48 12.44 5.06
C VAL A 340 24.08 12.07 6.41
N VAL A 341 24.56 13.07 7.17
CA VAL A 341 25.04 12.88 8.55
C VAL A 341 23.84 12.89 9.51
N PRO A 342 23.50 11.78 10.18
CA PRO A 342 22.32 11.74 11.02
C PRO A 342 22.61 12.36 12.40
N ALA A 343 21.75 13.28 12.85
CA ALA A 343 21.79 13.87 14.19
C ALA A 343 21.13 12.92 15.21
N THR A 344 21.87 12.00 15.81
CA THR A 344 21.28 10.72 16.29
C THR A 344 20.90 10.63 17.78
N ALA A 345 21.71 11.11 18.73
CA ALA A 345 21.49 10.74 20.13
C ALA A 345 20.47 11.61 20.90
N GLY A 346 20.46 12.92 20.65
CA GLY A 346 19.62 13.87 21.40
C GLY A 346 18.12 13.79 21.05
N ARG A 347 17.81 13.56 19.77
CA ARG A 347 16.42 13.53 19.26
C ARG A 347 15.66 12.28 19.72
N GLN A 348 16.33 11.13 19.79
CA GLN A 348 15.72 9.89 20.28
C GLN A 348 15.29 10.00 21.75
N LYS A 349 16.14 10.55 22.62
CA LYS A 349 15.79 10.78 24.04
C LYS A 349 14.58 11.69 24.20
N THR A 350 14.48 12.72 23.37
CA THR A 350 13.31 13.62 23.36
C THR A 350 12.04 12.88 22.95
N LEU A 351 12.07 12.11 21.84
CA LEU A 351 10.93 11.31 21.41
C LEU A 351 10.46 10.34 22.49
N GLU A 352 11.37 9.62 23.13
CA GLU A 352 11.03 8.67 24.19
C GLU A 352 10.37 9.35 25.39
N ARG A 353 10.88 10.52 25.80
CA ARG A 353 10.32 11.30 26.89
C ARG A 353 8.92 11.81 26.56
N GLU A 354 8.71 12.36 25.36
CA GLU A 354 7.40 12.86 24.95
C GLU A 354 6.38 11.72 24.74
N MET A 355 6.83 10.55 24.26
CA MET A 355 5.98 9.35 24.16
C MET A 355 5.50 8.87 25.53
N ALA A 356 6.39 8.80 26.52
CA ALA A 356 6.01 8.42 27.89
C ALA A 356 5.02 9.42 28.51
N LYS A 357 5.22 10.73 28.29
CA LYS A 357 4.27 11.76 28.73
C LYS A 357 2.90 11.61 28.07
N LEU A 358 2.86 11.33 26.77
CA LEU A 358 1.61 11.11 26.03
C LEU A 358 0.85 9.90 26.57
N LEU A 359 1.53 8.77 26.79
CA LEU A 359 0.91 7.57 27.38
C LEU A 359 0.34 7.84 28.78
N SER A 360 1.06 8.55 29.63
CA SER A 360 0.58 8.95 30.96
C SER A 360 -0.64 9.87 30.87
N TYR A 361 -0.69 10.75 29.88
CA TYR A 361 -1.84 11.61 29.63
C TYR A 361 -3.06 10.80 29.16
N LEU A 362 -2.88 9.86 28.23
CA LEU A 362 -3.95 8.98 27.74
C LEU A 362 -4.55 8.11 28.85
N LYS A 363 -3.74 7.68 29.82
CA LYS A 363 -4.21 7.02 31.04
C LYS A 363 -5.17 7.91 31.84
N ALA A 364 -4.85 9.20 32.00
CA ALA A 364 -5.65 10.13 32.78
C ALA A 364 -6.98 10.52 32.08
N ALA A 365 -6.99 10.54 30.75
CA ALA A 365 -8.14 10.94 29.94
C ALA A 365 -9.23 9.85 29.74
N GLN A 366 -9.30 8.82 30.60
CA GLN A 366 -10.16 7.63 30.39
C GLN A 366 -11.62 7.78 30.87
N PRO A 367 -12.52 8.21 29.97
CA PRO A 367 -13.84 7.56 29.85
C PRO A 367 -14.15 6.99 28.46
N GLN A 368 -13.40 7.32 27.40
CA GLN A 368 -13.73 6.90 26.03
C GLN A 368 -13.04 5.57 25.64
N SER A 369 -13.83 4.58 25.23
CA SER A 369 -13.35 3.23 24.88
C SER A 369 -12.37 3.20 23.68
N GLY A 370 -12.47 4.16 22.75
CA GLY A 370 -11.59 4.29 21.59
C GLY A 370 -10.15 4.71 21.96
N LEU A 371 -10.01 5.77 22.75
CA LEU A 371 -8.71 6.27 23.23
C LEU A 371 -7.96 5.22 24.06
N LYS A 372 -8.68 4.46 24.88
CA LYS A 372 -8.09 3.36 25.66
C LYS A 372 -7.48 2.28 24.78
N LYS A 373 -8.22 1.80 23.77
CA LYS A 373 -7.73 0.76 22.84
C LYS A 373 -6.49 1.25 22.09
N LEU A 374 -6.56 2.42 21.47
CA LEU A 374 -5.44 2.99 20.74
C LEU A 374 -4.22 3.27 21.63
N GLY A 375 -4.43 3.75 22.86
CA GLY A 375 -3.36 3.92 23.85
C GLY A 375 -2.68 2.61 24.26
N GLY A 376 -3.45 1.52 24.39
CA GLY A 376 -2.89 0.18 24.62
C GLY A 376 -2.05 -0.33 23.45
N LEU A 377 -2.49 -0.06 22.21
CA LEU A 377 -1.72 -0.40 21.01
C LEU A 377 -0.45 0.45 20.87
N LEU A 378 -0.53 1.75 21.22
CA LEU A 378 0.63 2.64 21.26
C LEU A 378 1.67 2.16 22.27
N LEU A 379 1.24 1.78 23.49
CA LEU A 379 2.10 1.21 24.51
C LEU A 379 2.79 -0.07 24.03
N PHE A 380 2.05 -0.96 23.37
CA PHE A 380 2.62 -2.15 22.74
C PHE A 380 3.69 -1.82 21.70
N ARG A 381 3.41 -0.90 20.76
CA ARG A 381 4.40 -0.49 19.74
C ARG A 381 5.61 0.21 20.34
N TYR A 382 5.43 0.95 21.43
CA TYR A 382 6.54 1.55 22.18
C TYR A 382 7.42 0.50 22.88
N ALA A 383 6.82 -0.53 23.49
CA ALA A 383 7.57 -1.66 24.04
C ALA A 383 8.34 -2.42 22.95
N LEU A 384 7.71 -2.62 21.78
CA LEU A 384 8.33 -3.22 20.61
C LEU A 384 9.52 -2.40 20.10
N LEU A 385 9.37 -1.07 20.03
CA LEU A 385 10.45 -0.15 19.67
C LEU A 385 11.64 -0.33 20.62
N LYS A 386 11.38 -0.34 21.94
CA LYS A 386 12.41 -0.54 22.96
C LYS A 386 13.13 -1.89 22.80
N LEU A 387 12.40 -2.97 22.55
CA LEU A 387 13.00 -4.29 22.30
C LEU A 387 13.98 -4.25 21.11
N PHE A 388 13.60 -3.62 20.00
CA PHE A 388 14.44 -3.59 18.80
C PHE A 388 15.50 -2.49 18.80
N THR A 389 15.65 -1.74 19.89
CA THR A 389 16.87 -0.96 20.12
C THR A 389 18.06 -1.84 20.52
N TYR A 390 17.82 -3.06 21.01
CA TYR A 390 18.88 -3.99 21.40
C TYR A 390 19.42 -4.76 20.18
N PRO A 391 20.74 -4.74 19.90
CA PRO A 391 21.32 -5.41 18.75
C PRO A 391 21.02 -6.91 18.68
N ALA A 392 21.00 -7.60 19.83
CA ALA A 392 20.69 -9.03 19.90
C ALA A 392 19.28 -9.36 19.40
N ALA A 393 18.30 -8.48 19.66
CA ALA A 393 16.93 -8.68 19.17
C ALA A 393 16.85 -8.50 17.65
N LEU A 394 17.59 -7.54 17.09
CA LEU A 394 17.69 -7.34 15.64
C LEU A 394 18.40 -8.52 14.95
N GLN A 395 19.41 -9.11 15.59
CA GLN A 395 20.11 -10.28 15.07
C GLN A 395 19.18 -11.49 14.93
N LEU A 396 18.29 -11.73 15.90
CA LEU A 396 17.28 -12.80 15.82
C LEU A 396 16.31 -12.60 14.63
N ILE A 397 15.98 -11.35 14.26
CA ILE A 397 15.24 -11.08 13.01
C ILE A 397 16.10 -11.38 11.79
N ALA A 398 17.38 -10.99 11.81
CA ALA A 398 18.29 -11.23 10.69
C ALA A 398 18.47 -12.73 10.39
N GLU A 399 18.42 -13.60 11.41
CA GLU A 399 18.54 -15.06 11.27
C GLU A 399 17.41 -15.70 10.46
N ILE A 400 16.20 -15.13 10.47
CA ILE A 400 15.06 -15.67 9.72
C ILE A 400 14.93 -15.08 8.32
N ILE A 401 15.70 -14.04 7.98
CA ILE A 401 15.71 -13.47 6.64
C ILE A 401 16.61 -14.35 5.76
N PRO A 402 16.10 -14.97 4.68
CA PRO A 402 16.93 -15.72 3.75
C PRO A 402 18.06 -14.85 3.19
N ARG A 403 19.27 -15.41 3.12
CA ARG A 403 20.47 -14.72 2.61
C ARG A 403 21.09 -15.50 1.45
N ARG A 404 21.56 -14.79 0.44
CA ARG A 404 22.38 -15.33 -0.65
C ARG A 404 23.73 -14.63 -0.70
N LYS A 405 24.77 -15.33 -1.13
CA LYS A 405 26.08 -14.73 -1.41
C LYS A 405 26.12 -14.25 -2.86
N GLU A 406 26.47 -12.98 -3.05
CA GLU A 406 26.60 -12.37 -4.36
C GLU A 406 27.84 -11.46 -4.34
N GLN A 407 28.79 -11.72 -5.24
CA GLN A 407 30.08 -10.99 -5.31
C GLN A 407 30.80 -10.86 -3.94
N GLY A 408 30.77 -11.93 -3.14
CA GLY A 408 31.39 -11.97 -1.81
C GLY A 408 30.62 -11.27 -0.68
N ARG A 409 29.47 -10.63 -0.97
CA ARG A 409 28.59 -10.01 0.03
C ARG A 409 27.38 -10.89 0.33
N LEU A 410 26.93 -10.91 1.59
CA LEU A 410 25.69 -11.57 1.99
C LEU A 410 24.53 -10.59 1.84
N LEU A 411 23.70 -10.80 0.83
CA LEU A 411 22.51 -10.00 0.55
C LEU A 411 21.25 -10.75 0.94
N ARG A 412 20.16 -10.02 1.18
CA ARG A 412 18.83 -10.60 1.34
C ARG A 412 18.45 -11.35 0.07
N ASP A 413 18.06 -12.61 0.21
CA ASP A 413 17.48 -13.41 -0.86
C ASP A 413 15.97 -13.16 -0.94
N ARG A 414 15.60 -12.13 -1.70
CA ARG A 414 14.19 -11.70 -1.80
C ARG A 414 13.36 -12.77 -2.50
N ARG A 415 13.91 -13.44 -3.52
CA ARG A 415 13.23 -14.51 -4.25
C ARG A 415 12.76 -15.63 -3.32
N THR A 416 13.67 -16.19 -2.52
CA THR A 416 13.32 -17.26 -1.57
C THR A 416 12.27 -16.78 -0.57
N GLN A 417 12.38 -15.53 -0.12
CA GLN A 417 11.42 -14.97 0.83
C GLN A 417 10.02 -14.77 0.21
N ILE A 418 9.93 -14.25 -1.02
CA ILE A 418 8.68 -14.12 -1.78
C ILE A 418 8.05 -15.51 -1.98
N LEU A 419 8.85 -16.52 -2.32
CA LEU A 419 8.37 -17.90 -2.44
C LEU A 419 7.75 -18.42 -1.13
N HIS A 420 8.36 -18.13 0.02
CA HIS A 420 7.79 -18.52 1.33
C HIS A 420 6.47 -17.81 1.68
N LEU A 421 6.16 -16.66 1.04
CA LEU A 421 4.85 -16.01 1.19
C LEU A 421 3.74 -16.73 0.43
N ILE A 422 4.10 -17.41 -0.66
CA ILE A 422 3.17 -18.07 -1.59
C ILE A 422 3.04 -19.55 -1.22
N VAL A 423 4.17 -20.19 -0.94
CA VAL A 423 4.29 -21.64 -0.70
C VAL A 423 4.56 -21.88 0.77
N LYS A 424 3.83 -22.83 1.35
CA LYS A 424 4.10 -23.29 2.71
C LYS A 424 5.48 -23.95 2.76
N ASN A 425 6.36 -23.40 3.59
CA ASN A 425 7.64 -24.01 3.93
C ASN A 425 7.66 -24.26 5.45
N ASP A 426 7.61 -25.54 5.84
CA ASP A 426 7.53 -25.93 7.25
C ASP A 426 8.82 -25.63 8.01
N GLU A 427 9.98 -25.75 7.38
CA GLU A 427 11.27 -25.47 8.00
C GLU A 427 11.43 -23.97 8.31
N TYR A 428 11.11 -23.12 7.32
CA TYR A 428 11.07 -21.67 7.50
C TYR A 428 10.07 -21.28 8.59
N ARG A 429 8.88 -21.92 8.60
CA ARG A 429 7.86 -21.70 9.62
C ARG A 429 8.35 -22.06 11.01
N GLN A 430 9.06 -23.18 11.19
CA GLN A 430 9.64 -23.55 12.48
C GLN A 430 10.69 -22.54 12.94
N ARG A 431 11.63 -22.17 12.06
CA ARG A 431 12.65 -21.14 12.39
C ARG A 431 12.00 -19.82 12.81
N TYR A 432 10.96 -19.39 12.09
CA TYR A 432 10.18 -18.21 12.44
C TYR A 432 9.52 -18.35 13.83
N LEU A 433 8.84 -19.47 14.09
CA LEU A 433 8.20 -19.73 15.40
C LEU A 433 9.21 -19.75 16.54
N ASP A 434 10.41 -20.28 16.32
CA ASP A 434 11.46 -20.32 17.34
C ASP A 434 12.00 -18.92 17.67
N VAL A 435 12.12 -18.04 16.67
CA VAL A 435 12.42 -16.61 16.92
C VAL A 435 11.29 -15.94 17.70
N ILE A 436 10.03 -16.21 17.36
CA ILE A 436 8.89 -15.70 18.13
C ILE A 436 8.95 -16.16 19.59
N LYS A 437 9.21 -17.45 19.84
CA LYS A 437 9.35 -18.01 21.20
C LYS A 437 10.48 -17.36 22.00
N LYS A 438 11.58 -16.95 21.35
CA LYS A 438 12.70 -16.24 22.00
C LYS A 438 12.37 -14.78 22.31
N LEU A 439 11.78 -14.06 21.36
CA LEU A 439 11.55 -12.61 21.47
C LEU A 439 10.30 -12.25 22.27
N PHE A 440 9.23 -13.04 22.17
CA PHE A 440 7.95 -12.69 22.80
C PHE A 440 8.05 -12.56 24.33
N PRO A 441 8.72 -13.47 25.08
CA PRO A 441 8.90 -13.29 26.52
C PRO A 441 9.63 -11.98 26.86
N MET A 442 10.65 -11.61 26.08
CA MET A 442 11.38 -10.35 26.28
C MET A 442 10.47 -9.14 26.04
N LEU A 443 9.65 -9.17 24.98
CA LEU A 443 8.67 -8.13 24.72
C LEU A 443 7.64 -8.03 25.85
N TYR A 444 7.14 -9.16 26.33
CA TYR A 444 6.11 -9.20 27.36
C TYR A 444 6.64 -8.63 28.68
N VAL A 445 7.85 -9.01 29.11
CA VAL A 445 8.52 -8.42 30.27
C VAL A 445 8.76 -6.93 30.07
N GLN A 446 9.20 -6.51 28.88
CA GLN A 446 9.41 -5.09 28.57
C GLN A 446 8.11 -4.28 28.65
N LEU A 447 7.01 -4.84 28.14
CA LEU A 447 5.69 -4.23 28.19
C LEU A 447 5.21 -4.07 29.64
N GLU A 448 5.32 -5.11 30.45
CA GLU A 448 4.95 -5.08 31.87
C GLU A 448 5.82 -4.09 32.66
N HIS A 449 7.13 -4.07 32.40
CA HIS A 449 8.06 -3.15 33.03
C HIS A 449 7.70 -1.69 32.71
N ILE A 450 7.53 -1.34 31.43
CA ILE A 450 7.12 0.03 31.02
C ILE A 450 5.77 0.38 31.66
N ALA A 451 4.81 -0.54 31.65
CA ALA A 451 3.51 -0.30 32.22
C ALA A 451 3.55 -0.12 33.74
N ALA A 452 4.44 -0.81 34.45
CA ALA A 452 4.65 -0.63 35.88
C ALA A 452 5.35 0.71 36.17
N SER A 453 6.48 1.01 35.51
CA SER A 453 7.28 2.21 35.74
C SER A 453 6.50 3.51 35.54
N PHE A 454 5.62 3.55 34.53
CA PHE A 454 4.81 4.72 34.21
C PHE A 454 3.35 4.60 34.68
N GLN A 455 3.04 3.56 35.49
CA GLN A 455 1.69 3.28 35.99
C GLN A 455 0.61 3.20 34.90
N LEU A 456 0.94 2.63 33.73
CA LEU A 456 0.10 2.53 32.53
C LEU A 456 -0.72 1.24 32.46
N ARG A 457 -0.76 0.42 33.52
CA ARG A 457 -1.59 -0.81 33.57
C ARG A 457 -3.05 -0.62 33.07
N PRO A 458 -3.74 0.51 33.35
CA PRO A 458 -5.09 0.74 32.81
C PRO A 458 -5.19 0.82 31.28
N LEU A 459 -4.09 1.01 30.56
CA LEU A 459 -4.06 1.00 29.09
C LEU A 459 -3.82 -0.41 28.52
N LEU A 460 -3.33 -1.36 29.33
CA LEU A 460 -3.08 -2.71 28.85
C LEU A 460 -4.39 -3.40 28.48
N TYR A 461 -4.33 -4.22 27.43
CA TYR A 461 -5.42 -5.13 27.11
C TYR A 461 -5.46 -6.23 28.16
N GLY A 462 -6.51 -6.21 28.99
CA GLY A 462 -6.67 -7.15 30.09
C GLY A 462 -7.10 -8.54 29.61
N GLY A 463 -6.51 -9.58 30.21
CA GLY A 463 -6.93 -10.96 30.12
C GLY A 463 -7.69 -11.41 31.37
N LYS A 464 -7.79 -12.73 31.58
CA LYS A 464 -8.38 -13.31 32.80
C LYS A 464 -7.54 -12.92 34.03
N ASN A 465 -8.19 -12.68 35.16
CA ASN A 465 -7.55 -12.41 36.47
C ASN A 465 -6.75 -11.09 36.58
N GLY A 466 -6.96 -10.11 35.70
CA GLY A 466 -6.37 -8.76 35.83
C GLY A 466 -4.93 -8.61 35.30
N ASN A 467 -4.36 -9.67 34.73
CA ASN A 467 -3.08 -9.62 34.00
C ASN A 467 -3.28 -9.22 32.53
N PRO A 468 -2.24 -8.72 31.85
CA PRO A 468 -2.29 -8.47 30.40
C PRO A 468 -2.62 -9.75 29.62
N ASP A 469 -3.42 -9.63 28.55
CA ASP A 469 -3.80 -10.76 27.72
C ASP A 469 -2.62 -11.25 26.87
N GLN A 470 -1.89 -12.24 27.40
CA GLN A 470 -0.73 -12.81 26.75
C GLN A 470 -1.04 -13.38 25.36
N THR A 471 -2.23 -13.98 25.16
CA THR A 471 -2.63 -14.55 23.86
C THR A 471 -2.84 -13.45 22.83
N LEU A 472 -3.49 -12.35 23.22
CA LEU A 472 -3.67 -11.19 22.34
C LEU A 472 -2.32 -10.54 22.00
N TYR A 473 -1.45 -10.32 22.98
CA TYR A 473 -0.13 -9.72 22.74
C TYR A 473 0.76 -10.61 21.88
N LEU A 474 0.68 -11.93 22.02
CA LEU A 474 1.38 -12.86 21.13
C LEU A 474 0.89 -12.73 19.69
N LYS A 475 -0.44 -12.60 19.50
CA LYS A 475 -1.03 -12.39 18.17
C LYS A 475 -0.54 -11.07 17.55
N LEU A 476 -0.63 -9.96 18.29
CA LEU A 476 -0.13 -8.65 17.85
C LEU A 476 1.36 -8.66 17.53
N PHE A 477 2.16 -9.37 18.35
CA PHE A 477 3.59 -9.50 18.14
C PHE A 477 3.91 -10.31 16.88
N ASN A 478 3.26 -11.46 16.70
CA ASN A 478 3.41 -12.29 15.52
C ASN A 478 3.07 -11.50 14.24
N GLU A 479 1.99 -10.73 14.25
CA GLU A 479 1.60 -9.88 13.13
C GLU A 479 2.64 -8.79 12.85
N ALA A 480 3.10 -8.07 13.88
CA ALA A 480 4.14 -7.07 13.75
C ALA A 480 5.45 -7.67 13.18
N MET A 481 5.86 -8.83 13.68
CA MET A 481 7.06 -9.54 13.23
C MET A 481 6.94 -9.96 11.77
N TYR A 482 5.79 -10.51 11.38
CA TYR A 482 5.54 -10.90 10.00
C TYR A 482 5.64 -9.71 9.04
N GLU A 483 5.09 -8.56 9.42
CA GLU A 483 5.22 -7.32 8.64
C GLU A 483 6.66 -6.85 8.54
N MET A 484 7.38 -6.80 9.66
CA MET A 484 8.77 -6.32 9.70
C MET A 484 9.67 -7.18 8.82
N VAL A 485 9.58 -8.50 8.94
CA VAL A 485 10.42 -9.47 8.21
C VAL A 485 10.20 -9.40 6.70
N ASN A 486 8.94 -9.24 6.26
CA ASN A 486 8.59 -9.33 4.85
C ASN A 486 8.47 -7.96 4.15
N SER A 487 8.61 -6.85 4.88
CA SER A 487 8.65 -5.50 4.28
C SER A 487 9.78 -5.36 3.24
N GLY A 488 9.57 -4.51 2.24
CA GLY A 488 10.53 -4.23 1.16
C GLY A 488 10.58 -5.26 0.03
N LEU A 489 9.63 -6.21 -0.03
CA LEU A 489 9.58 -7.22 -1.10
C LEU A 489 8.77 -6.79 -2.33
N GLY A 490 8.05 -5.66 -2.27
CA GLY A 490 7.12 -5.26 -3.34
C GLY A 490 5.94 -6.23 -3.52
N ILE A 491 5.74 -7.17 -2.60
CA ILE A 491 4.62 -8.10 -2.61
C ILE A 491 3.65 -7.67 -1.54
N ILE A 492 2.43 -7.28 -1.92
CA ILE A 492 1.37 -6.89 -1.00
C ILE A 492 0.58 -8.09 -0.48
N THR A 493 0.65 -9.22 -1.18
CA THR A 493 -0.08 -10.44 -0.83
C THR A 493 0.51 -11.08 0.44
N GLY A 494 -0.33 -11.32 1.44
CA GLY A 494 0.05 -11.98 2.70
C GLY A 494 0.08 -11.09 3.95
N PHE A 495 -0.01 -9.76 3.82
CA PHE A 495 -0.02 -8.83 4.96
C PHE A 495 -1.44 -8.56 5.50
N ARG A 496 -2.04 -9.55 6.19
CA ARG A 496 -3.48 -9.56 6.55
C ARG A 496 -4.04 -8.33 7.29
N LEU A 497 -3.21 -7.57 8.01
CA LEU A 497 -3.66 -6.43 8.82
C LEU A 497 -3.29 -5.06 8.25
N ARG A 498 -2.54 -5.02 7.15
CA ARG A 498 -2.20 -3.74 6.53
C ARG A 498 -3.40 -3.22 5.76
N PRO A 499 -3.78 -1.93 5.92
CA PRO A 499 -4.88 -1.34 5.17
C PRO A 499 -4.72 -1.54 3.66
N ALA A 500 -3.52 -1.36 3.12
CA ALA A 500 -3.23 -1.54 1.71
C ALA A 500 -3.42 -2.99 1.24
N SER A 501 -2.97 -3.97 2.02
CA SER A 501 -3.12 -5.39 1.68
C SER A 501 -4.58 -5.85 1.78
N ARG A 502 -5.34 -5.37 2.76
CA ARG A 502 -6.78 -5.62 2.85
C ARG A 502 -7.52 -5.03 1.66
N ALA A 503 -7.30 -3.75 1.37
CA ALA A 503 -7.91 -3.07 0.22
C ALA A 503 -7.55 -3.75 -1.11
N PHE A 504 -6.32 -4.24 -1.24
CA PHE A 504 -5.88 -5.00 -2.41
C PHE A 504 -6.61 -6.34 -2.53
N GLY A 505 -6.74 -7.08 -1.43
CA GLY A 505 -7.48 -8.34 -1.38
C GLY A 505 -8.95 -8.15 -1.73
N GLU A 506 -9.62 -7.16 -1.14
CA GLU A 506 -11.02 -6.80 -1.45
C GLU A 506 -11.18 -6.40 -2.93
N GLY A 507 -10.25 -5.61 -3.47
CA GLY A 507 -10.23 -5.22 -4.88
C GLY A 507 -10.04 -6.41 -5.83
N TYR A 508 -9.14 -7.34 -5.48
CA TYR A 508 -8.95 -8.59 -6.21
C TYR A 508 -10.21 -9.47 -6.19
N GLU A 509 -10.84 -9.68 -5.02
CA GLU A 509 -12.08 -10.46 -4.92
C GLU A 509 -13.21 -9.84 -5.74
N LYS A 510 -13.31 -8.49 -5.74
CA LYS A 510 -14.29 -7.78 -6.56
C LYS A 510 -14.02 -7.95 -8.05
N LEU A 511 -12.76 -7.87 -8.47
CA LEU A 511 -12.34 -8.12 -9.85
C LEU A 511 -12.74 -9.53 -10.30
N VAL A 512 -12.39 -10.57 -9.55
CA VAL A 512 -12.71 -11.97 -9.90
C VAL A 512 -14.22 -12.17 -10.03
N LYS A 513 -15.01 -11.69 -9.06
CA LYS A 513 -16.48 -11.79 -9.11
C LYS A 513 -17.08 -11.09 -10.34
N LEU A 514 -16.48 -9.98 -10.77
CA LEU A 514 -16.94 -9.25 -11.97
C LEU A 514 -16.52 -9.96 -13.26
N LEU A 515 -15.34 -10.59 -13.29
CA LEU A 515 -14.92 -11.42 -14.41
C LEU A 515 -15.84 -12.64 -14.58
N GLU A 516 -16.21 -13.32 -13.49
CA GLU A 516 -17.13 -14.47 -13.51
C GLU A 516 -18.55 -14.10 -13.95
N LYS A 517 -19.03 -12.89 -13.63
CA LYS A 517 -20.36 -12.41 -14.06
C LYS A 517 -20.44 -12.03 -15.53
N ASN A 518 -19.29 -11.66 -16.12
CA ASN A 518 -19.17 -11.20 -17.50
C ASN A 518 -18.62 -12.30 -18.43
N ALA A 519 -18.37 -13.50 -17.89
CA ALA A 519 -17.97 -14.71 -18.61
C ALA A 519 -19.20 -15.50 -19.05
#